data_AF-A0A6J4FBE4-F1
#
_entry.id   AF-A0A6J4FBE4-F1
#
_cell.length_a   1.000
_cell.length_b   1.000
_cell.length_c   1.000
_cell.angle_alpha   90.00
_cell.angle_beta   90.00
_cell.angle_gamma   90.00
#
_symmetry.space_group_name_H-M   'P 1'
#
loop_
_entity.id
_entity.type
_entity.pdbx_description
1 polymer ?
#
loop_
_entity_poly.entity_id
_entity_poly.type
_entity_poly.pdbx_seq_one_letter_code
_entity_poly.pdbx_strand_id
1 'polypeptide(L)' 'MTVSDTRPWQPEAMITPRIPIPEIEVQHAARRLVTLFGCAARTEAAERAARLARLARWPEHDVAMRVLTVVETLAEGRNA' A
#
# COMPACT_ATOMS: atom_id res chain seq x y z
N MET A 1 -21.46 -47.18 20.33
CA MET A 1 -20.45 -47.19 19.25
C MET A 1 -20.19 -45.76 18.83
N THR A 2 -18.92 -45.40 18.78
CA THR A 2 -18.37 -44.04 18.85
C THR A 2 -18.48 -43.30 17.52
N VAL A 3 -18.88 -42.03 17.59
CA VAL A 3 -18.88 -41.04 16.50
C VAL A 3 -17.46 -40.79 16.00
N SER A 4 -17.22 -40.91 14.70
CA SER A 4 -16.01 -40.44 14.03
C SER A 4 -16.36 -39.27 13.12
N ASP A 5 -16.45 -38.07 13.72
CA ASP A 5 -16.50 -36.80 13.00
C ASP A 5 -15.07 -36.45 12.53
N THR A 6 -14.60 -37.16 11.50
CA THR A 6 -13.36 -36.80 10.80
C THR A 6 -13.65 -35.64 9.86
N ARG A 7 -13.62 -34.41 10.37
CA ARG A 7 -13.49 -33.24 9.49
C ARG A 7 -12.05 -33.17 8.98
N PRO A 8 -11.80 -33.25 7.66
CA PRO A 8 -10.47 -33.06 7.13
C PRO A 8 -10.00 -31.64 7.44
N TRP A 9 -8.75 -31.53 7.89
CA TRP A 9 -8.06 -30.26 8.12
C TRP A 9 -8.18 -29.39 6.85
N GLN A 10 -8.79 -28.21 6.99
CA GLN A 10 -8.93 -27.25 5.91
C GLN A 10 -7.76 -26.24 5.93
N PRO A 11 -6.82 -26.26 4.96
CA PRO A 11 -5.70 -25.32 4.88
C PRO A 11 -6.11 -23.86 4.64
N GLU A 12 -7.38 -23.61 4.33
CA GLU A 12 -7.88 -22.36 3.74
C GLU A 12 -7.96 -21.21 4.77
N ALA A 13 -7.83 -21.53 6.06
CA ALA A 13 -8.01 -20.58 7.15
C ALA A 13 -6.76 -19.73 7.49
N MET A 14 -5.63 -19.87 6.79
CA MET A 14 -4.39 -19.15 7.13
C MET A 14 -3.91 -18.15 6.06
N ILE A 15 -4.73 -17.84 5.06
CA ILE A 15 -4.53 -16.63 4.26
C ILE A 15 -5.33 -15.54 4.96
N THR A 16 -4.73 -14.89 5.96
CA THR A 16 -5.31 -13.66 6.51
C THR A 16 -5.53 -12.72 5.32
N PRO A 17 -6.78 -12.35 4.98
CA PRO A 17 -7.00 -11.43 3.87
C PRO A 17 -6.28 -10.15 4.25
N ARG A 18 -5.22 -9.81 3.51
CA ARG A 18 -4.60 -8.49 3.61
C ARG A 18 -5.68 -7.52 3.14
N ILE A 19 -6.37 -6.91 4.11
CA ILE A 19 -7.42 -5.94 3.82
C ILE A 19 -6.78 -4.89 2.91
N PRO A 20 -7.23 -4.77 1.64
CA PRO A 20 -6.63 -3.84 0.71
C PRO A 20 -6.79 -2.43 1.28
N ILE A 21 -5.70 -1.65 1.29
CA ILE A 21 -5.77 -0.26 1.74
C ILE A 21 -6.72 0.50 0.82
N PRO A 22 -7.78 1.11 1.36
CA PRO A 22 -8.79 1.77 0.57
C PRO A 22 -8.18 2.98 -0.14
N GLU A 23 -8.69 3.27 -1.34
CA GLU A 23 -8.14 4.33 -2.19
C GLU A 23 -8.13 5.70 -1.50
N ILE A 24 -9.10 5.97 -0.63
CA ILE A 24 -9.17 7.22 0.14
C ILE A 24 -7.96 7.41 1.07
N GLU A 25 -7.42 6.34 1.66
CA GLU A 25 -6.24 6.40 2.52
C GLU A 25 -4.98 6.68 1.69
N VAL A 26 -4.88 6.11 0.49
CA VAL A 26 -3.80 6.39 -0.46
C VAL A 26 -3.82 7.88 -0.87
N GLN A 27 -5.00 8.40 -1.21
CA GLN A 27 -5.17 9.80 -1.56
C GLN A 27 -4.85 10.74 -0.40
N HIS A 28 -5.28 10.40 0.82
CA HIS A 28 -4.99 11.19 2.00
C HIS A 28 -3.48 11.19 2.31
N ALA A 29 -2.81 10.04 2.22
CA ALA A 29 -1.37 9.92 2.39
C ALA A 29 -0.61 10.77 1.36
N ALA A 30 -1.00 10.70 0.08
CA ALA A 30 -0.40 11.49 -0.99
C ALA A 30 -0.57 13.01 -0.75
N ARG A 31 -1.79 13.45 -0.40
CA ARG A 31 -2.05 14.86 -0.06
C ARG A 31 -1.20 15.34 1.11
N ARG A 32 -1.08 14.53 2.17
CA ARG A 32 -0.21 14.87 3.31
C ARG A 32 1.25 15.00 2.89
N LEU A 33 1.74 14.11 2.03
CA LEU A 33 3.09 14.18 1.47
C LEU A 33 3.31 15.50 0.70
N VAL A 34 2.38 15.87 -0.19
CA VAL A 34 2.43 17.14 -0.94
C VAL A 34 2.36 18.35 0.00
N THR A 35 1.53 18.31 1.04
CA THR A 35 1.44 19.39 2.03
C THR A 35 2.74 19.57 2.83
N LEU A 36 3.38 18.47 3.23
CA LEU A 36 4.58 18.51 4.06
C LEU A 36 5.85 18.86 3.26
N PHE A 37 5.97 18.34 2.04
CA PHE A 37 7.21 18.41 1.27
C PHE A 37 7.10 19.28 0.01
N GLY A 38 5.90 19.77 -0.34
CA GLY A 38 5.69 20.62 -1.51
C GLY A 38 6.25 19.99 -2.79
N CYS A 39 7.11 20.72 -3.49
CA CYS A 39 7.77 20.25 -4.72
C CYS A 39 8.65 19.01 -4.50
N ALA A 40 9.15 18.77 -3.29
CA ALA A 40 9.98 17.60 -2.98
C ALA A 40 9.16 16.31 -2.73
N ALA A 41 7.83 16.39 -2.66
CA ALA A 41 6.98 15.25 -2.34
C ALA A 41 7.14 14.06 -3.30
N ARG A 42 7.38 14.32 -4.59
CA ARG A 42 7.64 13.27 -5.58
C ARG A 42 8.89 12.47 -5.26
N THR A 43 9.99 13.17 -4.98
CA THR A 43 11.28 12.57 -4.62
C THR A 43 11.15 11.74 -3.35
N GLU A 44 10.52 12.29 -2.31
CA GLU A 44 10.30 11.59 -1.03
C GLU A 44 9.47 10.31 -1.19
N ALA A 45 8.39 10.36 -1.99
CA ALA A 45 7.56 9.18 -2.26
C ALA A 45 8.35 8.11 -3.04
N ALA A 46 9.15 8.51 -4.04
CA ALA A 46 9.98 7.61 -4.82
C ALA A 46 11.08 6.95 -3.97
N GLU A 47 11.77 7.71 -3.13
CA GLU A 47 12.78 7.17 -2.22
C GLU A 47 12.19 6.18 -1.22
N ARG A 48 10.97 6.45 -0.73
CA ARG A 48 10.27 5.54 0.17
C ARG A 48 9.90 4.23 -0.51
N ALA A 49 9.36 4.29 -1.73
CA ALA A 49 9.07 3.09 -2.52
C ALA A 49 10.34 2.27 -2.78
N ALA A 50 11.43 2.93 -3.20
CA ALA A 50 12.73 2.28 -3.44
C ALA A 50 13.30 1.63 -2.16
N ARG A 51 13.18 2.30 -1.01
CA ARG A 51 13.61 1.75 0.28
C ARG A 51 12.84 0.48 0.64
N LEU A 52 11.53 0.44 0.41
CA LEU A 52 10.70 -0.74 0.69
C LEU A 52 11.03 -1.91 -0.24
N ALA A 53 11.31 -1.64 -1.52
CA ALA A 53 11.80 -2.64 -2.46
C ALA A 53 13.14 -3.25 -2.01
N ARG A 54 14.10 -2.41 -1.58
CA ARG A 54 15.40 -2.88 -1.05
C ARG A 54 15.27 -3.77 0.20
N LEU A 55 14.22 -3.56 0.99
CA LEU A 55 13.91 -4.36 2.17
C LEU A 55 13.00 -5.57 1.87
N ALA A 56 12.69 -5.84 0.60
CA ALA A 56 11.75 -6.89 0.16
C ALA A 56 10.36 -6.80 0.82
N ARG A 57 9.92 -5.58 1.19
CA ARG A 57 8.61 -5.30 1.78
C ARG A 57 7.58 -5.00 0.70
N TRP A 58 7.24 -6.04 -0.08
CA TRP A 58 6.40 -5.91 -1.27
C TRP A 58 5.00 -5.33 -1.00
N PRO A 59 4.25 -5.77 0.02
CA PRO A 59 2.91 -5.22 0.26
C PRO A 59 2.92 -3.72 0.54
N GLU A 60 3.90 -3.25 1.30
CA GLU A 60 4.08 -1.83 1.59
C GLU A 60 4.66 -1.08 0.41
N HIS A 61 5.53 -1.72 -0.39
CA HIS A 61 6.04 -1.16 -1.63
C HIS A 61 4.89 -0.89 -2.61
N ASP A 62 3.95 -1.82 -2.78
CA ASP A 62 2.80 -1.65 -3.67
C ASP A 62 1.93 -0.46 -3.25
N VAL A 63 1.69 -0.30 -1.94
CA VAL A 63 1.00 0.88 -1.40
C VAL A 63 1.81 2.15 -1.66
N ALA A 64 3.12 2.13 -1.44
CA ALA A 64 3.98 3.29 -1.67
C ALA A 64 4.01 3.71 -3.15
N MET A 65 3.96 2.75 -4.08
CA MET A 65 3.85 3.02 -5.52
C MET A 65 2.52 3.68 -5.86
N ARG A 66 1.41 3.20 -5.29
CA ARG A 66 0.08 3.84 -5.46
C ARG A 66 0.09 5.28 -4.93
N VAL A 67 0.70 5.53 -3.77
CA VAL A 67 0.86 6.89 -3.22
C VAL A 67 1.70 7.77 -4.14
N LEU A 68 2.83 7.25 -4.67
CA LEU A 68 3.67 7.98 -5.61
C LEU A 68 2.89 8.40 -6.87
N THR A 69 2.11 7.50 -7.46
CA THR A 69 1.27 7.83 -8.63
C THR A 69 0.32 8.98 -8.34
N VAL A 70 -0.37 8.97 -7.18
CA VAL A 70 -1.27 10.06 -6.81
C VAL A 70 -0.50 11.37 -6.57
N VAL A 71 0.69 11.31 -5.95
CA VAL A 71 1.55 12.50 -5.77
C VAL A 71 1.95 13.11 -7.12
N GLU A 72 2.30 12.29 -8.10
CA GLU A 72 2.64 12.74 -9.45
C GLU A 72 1.44 13.43 -10.12
N THR A 73 0.25 12.83 -10.07
CA THR A 73 -0.98 13.45 -10.59
C THR A 73 -1.32 14.78 -9.91
N LEU A 74 -1.15 14.87 -8.59
CA LEU A 74 -1.40 16.11 -7.83
C LEU A 74 -0.37 17.21 -8.17
N ALA A 75 0.86 16.84 -8.49
CA ALA A 75 1.90 17.78 -8.89
C ALA A 75 1.67 18.31 -10.31
N GLU A 76 1.20 17.46 -11.23
CA GLU A 76 0.84 17.84 -12.60
C GLU A 76 -0.37 18.79 -12.61
N GLY A 77 -1.41 18.49 -11.82
CA GLY A 77 -2.60 19.35 -11.71
C GLY A 77 -2.37 20.70 -11.01
N ARG A 78 -1.23 20.89 -10.33
CA ARG A 78 -0.82 22.19 -9.77
C ARG A 78 -0.11 23.10 -10.78
N ASN A 79 0.29 22.58 -11.95
CA ASN A 79 0.98 23.29 -13.02
C ASN A 79 0.07 23.60 -14.23
N ALA A 80 -1.24 23.30 -14.13
CA ALA A 80 -2.27 23.65 -15.11
C ALA A 80 -3.05 24.89 -14.64
#